data_AF-A0A914IR00-F1
#
_entry.id   AF-A0A914IR00-F1
#
_cell.length_a   1.000
_cell.length_b   1.000
_cell.length_c   1.000
_cell.angle_alpha   90.00
_cell.angle_beta   90.00
_cell.angle_gamma   90.00
#
_symmetry.space_group_name_H-M   'P 1'
#
loop_
_entity.id
_entity.type
_entity.pdbx_description
1 polymer ?
#
loop_
_entity_poly.entity_id
_entity_poly.type
_entity_poly.pdbx_seq_one_letter_code
_entity_poly.pdbx_strand_id
1 'polypeptide(L)'
;MQVRMEKNTSKFPLKTIPAIPRFKFDLRPEKINIELSKKQLAQIRLLTREWTRFDRARQHRKWRPLMSIKDNPSAWWKFAIGRILEETHQNRQRSSKKFLLTRANHLNGYCKAYRQKLEAYLADQLANATTTKENTPKVSAMSAIFDDTTFMKQIEHDSQFTYHELHLFRETVFRRMMREKMKDKESKNDDSGSNSDVNFELVSPDSDGKKIISTDEVDINPEISANQGGLYNWFTGWFSSGSSN
;
A
#
# COMPACT_ATOMS: atom_id res chain seq x y z
N MET A 1 26.19 -21.67 -25.25
CA MET A 1 24.98 -20.95 -24.76
C MET A 1 25.14 -20.70 -23.27
N GLN A 2 25.36 -19.45 -22.85
CA GLN A 2 25.44 -19.11 -21.43
C GLN A 2 24.16 -18.40 -21.00
N VAL A 3 23.55 -18.89 -19.93
CA VAL A 3 22.39 -18.25 -19.30
C VAL A 3 22.78 -17.88 -17.88
N ARG A 4 22.70 -16.59 -17.55
CA ARG A 4 22.89 -16.10 -16.19
C ARG A 4 21.58 -15.52 -15.70
N MET A 5 21.13 -15.96 -14.53
CA MET A 5 19.95 -15.43 -13.85
C MET A 5 20.39 -14.71 -12.59
N GLU A 6 19.92 -13.48 -12.40
CA GLU A 6 20.09 -12.71 -11.17
C GLU A 6 18.71 -12.51 -10.53
N LYS A 7 18.61 -12.78 -9.23
CA LYS A 7 17.39 -12.59 -8.44
C LYS A 7 17.62 -11.49 -7.41
N ASN A 8 16.74 -10.49 -7.40
CA ASN A 8 16.68 -9.53 -6.30
C ASN A 8 15.95 -10.16 -5.10
N THR A 9 16.67 -10.32 -3.99
CA THR A 9 16.18 -10.93 -2.74
C THR A 9 15.57 -9.93 -1.77
N SER A 10 15.48 -8.64 -2.12
CA SER A 10 14.88 -7.61 -1.27
C SER A 10 13.47 -8.00 -0.82
N LYS A 11 13.22 -7.94 0.50
CA LYS A 11 11.91 -8.25 1.08
C LYS A 11 10.86 -7.19 0.71
N PHE A 12 11.29 -5.98 0.36
CA PHE A 12 10.39 -4.86 0.06
C PHE A 12 10.02 -4.79 -1.42
N PRO A 13 8.82 -4.28 -1.75
CA PRO A 13 8.43 -4.01 -3.13
C PRO A 13 9.44 -3.06 -3.79
N LEU A 14 9.97 -3.45 -4.95
CA LEU A 14 10.93 -2.65 -5.72
C LEU A 14 10.20 -1.49 -6.40
N LYS A 15 9.95 -0.41 -5.66
CA LYS A 15 9.17 0.78 -6.09
C LYS A 15 10.03 1.96 -6.54
N THR A 16 11.31 1.74 -6.84
CA THR A 16 12.19 2.80 -7.32
C THR A 16 11.84 3.16 -8.78
N ILE A 17 12.07 4.41 -9.15
CA ILE A 17 12.06 4.87 -10.54
C ILE A 17 13.53 5.10 -10.92
N PRO A 18 14.08 4.40 -11.93
CA PRO A 18 13.42 3.42 -12.80
C PRO A 18 13.11 2.08 -12.12
N ALA A 19 12.10 1.36 -12.65
CA ALA A 19 11.62 0.11 -12.09
C ALA A 19 12.69 -0.99 -12.15
N ILE A 20 13.10 -1.50 -10.97
CA ILE A 20 14.10 -2.56 -10.86
C ILE A 20 13.40 -3.93 -10.95
N PRO A 21 13.71 -4.78 -11.94
CA PRO A 21 13.09 -6.09 -12.07
C PRO A 21 13.57 -7.05 -10.97
N ARG A 22 12.68 -7.93 -10.51
CA ARG A 22 13.00 -8.92 -9.47
C ARG A 22 13.87 -10.07 -9.99
N PHE A 23 13.77 -10.35 -11.28
CA PHE A 23 14.56 -11.35 -11.97
C PHE A 23 15.15 -10.72 -13.22
N LYS A 24 16.45 -10.93 -13.43
CA LYS A 24 17.16 -10.52 -14.64
C LYS A 24 17.75 -11.77 -15.27
N PHE A 25 17.49 -11.96 -16.55
CA PHE A 25 18.06 -13.05 -17.33
C PHE A 25 19.00 -12.44 -18.37
N ASP A 26 20.29 -12.76 -18.26
CA ASP A 26 21.29 -12.46 -19.28
C ASP A 26 21.48 -13.72 -20.12
N LEU A 27 20.93 -13.70 -21.33
CA LEU A 27 21.02 -14.76 -22.31
C LEU A 27 22.12 -14.38 -23.30
N ARG A 28 23.25 -15.10 -23.29
CA ARG A 28 24.35 -14.91 -24.25
C ARG A 28 24.36 -16.08 -25.25
N PRO A 29 23.53 -16.01 -26.31
CA PRO A 29 23.64 -16.94 -27.41
C PRO A 29 24.91 -16.64 -28.21
N GLU A 30 25.71 -17.67 -28.47
CA GLU A 30 26.98 -17.55 -29.19
C GLU A 30 26.76 -17.38 -30.70
N LYS A 31 25.87 -18.20 -31.28
CA LYS A 31 25.29 -18.03 -32.61
C LYS A 31 24.03 -18.90 -32.69
N ILE A 32 22.89 -18.33 -33.11
CA ILE A 32 21.67 -19.11 -33.38
C ILE A 32 21.37 -18.98 -34.87
N ASN A 33 21.62 -20.05 -35.62
CA ASN A 33 21.18 -20.15 -37.01
C ASN A 33 19.83 -20.86 -37.03
N ILE A 34 18.81 -20.22 -37.58
CA ILE A 34 17.48 -20.80 -37.75
C ILE A 34 17.19 -20.86 -39.25
N GLU A 35 17.13 -22.06 -39.78
CA GLU A 35 16.74 -22.30 -41.16
C GLU A 35 15.31 -22.84 -41.18
N LEU A 36 14.44 -22.17 -41.96
CA LEU A 36 13.04 -22.54 -42.06
C LEU A 36 12.65 -22.65 -43.53
N SER A 37 12.03 -23.78 -43.87
CA SER A 37 11.31 -23.93 -45.12
C SER A 37 10.13 -22.94 -45.18
N LYS A 38 9.71 -22.56 -46.40
CA LYS A 38 8.50 -21.76 -46.63
C LYS A 38 7.27 -22.35 -45.93
N LYS A 39 7.16 -23.69 -45.90
CA LYS A 39 6.08 -24.40 -45.18
C LYS A 39 6.15 -24.19 -43.67
N GLN A 40 7.35 -24.31 -43.09
CA GLN A 40 7.56 -24.12 -41.65
C GLN A 40 7.29 -22.67 -41.25
N LEU A 41 7.70 -21.69 -42.07
CA LEU A 41 7.39 -20.28 -41.83
C LEU A 41 5.87 -20.01 -41.85
N ALA A 42 5.14 -20.62 -42.79
CA ALA A 42 3.68 -20.54 -42.83
C ALA A 42 3.03 -21.18 -41.58
N GLN A 43 3.54 -22.34 -41.15
CA GLN A 43 3.07 -23.02 -39.93
C GLN A 43 3.33 -22.19 -38.67
N ILE A 44 4.48 -21.53 -38.55
CA ILE A 44 4.77 -20.63 -37.42
C ILE A 44 3.75 -19.48 -37.40
N ARG A 45 3.44 -18.88 -38.55
CA ARG A 45 2.41 -17.83 -38.62
C ARG A 45 1.03 -18.35 -38.19
N LEU A 46 0.66 -19.57 -38.59
CA LEU A 46 -0.58 -20.21 -38.12
C LEU A 46 -0.55 -20.45 -36.62
N LEU A 47 0.55 -20.95 -36.08
CA LEU A 47 0.75 -21.16 -34.65
C LEU A 47 0.59 -19.84 -33.87
N THR A 48 1.16 -18.73 -34.36
CA THR A 48 0.99 -17.42 -33.73
C THR A 48 -0.49 -16.98 -33.70
N ARG A 49 -1.25 -17.24 -34.77
CA ARG A 49 -2.70 -16.96 -34.81
C ARG A 49 -3.48 -17.83 -33.84
N GLU A 50 -3.12 -19.10 -33.74
CA GLU A 50 -3.73 -20.04 -32.80
C GLU A 50 -3.40 -19.68 -31.34
N TRP A 51 -2.16 -19.24 -31.08
CA TRP A 51 -1.74 -18.76 -29.78
C TRP A 51 -2.55 -17.54 -29.34
N THR A 52 -2.70 -16.54 -30.22
CA THR A 52 -3.53 -15.35 -29.92
C THR A 52 -5.02 -15.68 -29.77
N ARG A 53 -5.54 -16.71 -30.47
CA ARG A 53 -6.89 -17.23 -30.24
C ARG A 53 -7.00 -17.91 -28.88
N PHE A 54 -6.05 -18.77 -28.56
CA PHE A 54 -6.01 -19.55 -27.31
C PHE A 54 -5.89 -18.63 -26.10
N ASP A 55 -4.99 -17.65 -26.12
CA ASP A 55 -4.76 -16.73 -25.01
C ASP A 55 -6.01 -15.89 -24.69
N ARG A 56 -6.68 -15.35 -25.73
CA ARG A 56 -7.98 -14.68 -25.60
C ARG A 56 -9.06 -15.59 -25.01
N ALA A 57 -9.15 -16.83 -25.49
CA ALA A 57 -10.15 -17.78 -25.01
C ALA A 57 -9.88 -18.27 -23.57
N ARG A 58 -8.61 -18.36 -23.18
CA ARG A 58 -8.16 -18.93 -21.90
C ARG A 58 -8.78 -18.22 -20.70
N GLN A 59 -8.87 -16.89 -20.75
CA GLN A 59 -9.41 -16.07 -19.65
C GLN A 59 -10.88 -16.39 -19.34
N HIS A 60 -11.64 -16.89 -20.32
CA HIS A 60 -13.08 -17.09 -20.20
C HIS A 60 -13.49 -18.57 -20.10
N ARG A 61 -12.52 -19.49 -20.19
CA ARG A 61 -12.77 -20.94 -20.30
C ARG A 61 -13.52 -21.53 -19.10
N LYS A 62 -13.24 -21.06 -17.88
CA LYS A 62 -13.88 -21.55 -16.64
C LYS A 62 -15.39 -21.31 -16.58
N TRP A 63 -15.92 -20.40 -17.39
CA TRP A 63 -17.33 -20.04 -17.40
C TRP A 63 -18.03 -20.36 -18.71
N ARG A 64 -17.33 -21.04 -19.62
CA ARG A 64 -17.88 -21.44 -20.92
C ARG A 64 -18.92 -22.54 -20.72
N PRO A 65 -20.04 -22.52 -21.44
CA PRO A 65 -20.96 -23.65 -21.47
C PRO A 65 -20.23 -24.95 -21.85
N LEU A 66 -20.58 -26.06 -21.19
CA LEU A 66 -19.96 -27.38 -21.43
C LEU A 66 -20.49 -28.04 -22.71
N MET A 67 -21.69 -27.68 -23.15
CA MET A 67 -22.34 -28.21 -24.36
C MET A 67 -21.87 -27.52 -25.64
N SER A 68 -22.10 -28.17 -26.78
CA SER A 68 -21.78 -27.58 -28.09
C SER A 68 -22.63 -26.35 -28.36
N ILE A 69 -22.13 -25.46 -29.25
CA ILE A 69 -22.90 -24.31 -29.73
C ILE A 69 -24.17 -24.78 -30.45
N LYS A 70 -24.09 -25.93 -31.15
CA LYS A 70 -25.21 -26.51 -31.88
C LYS A 70 -26.33 -26.99 -30.96
N ASP A 71 -25.99 -27.49 -29.77
CA ASP A 71 -26.97 -28.07 -28.84
C ASP A 71 -27.79 -26.97 -28.14
N ASN A 72 -27.13 -25.87 -27.76
CA ASN A 72 -27.80 -24.74 -27.11
C ASN A 72 -27.12 -23.40 -27.46
N PRO A 73 -27.49 -22.80 -28.60
CA PRO A 73 -26.93 -21.52 -29.00
C PRO A 73 -27.29 -20.40 -28.01
N SER A 74 -28.44 -20.50 -27.31
CA SER A 74 -28.87 -19.46 -26.37
C SER A 74 -27.94 -19.33 -25.16
N ALA A 75 -27.47 -20.45 -24.61
CA ALA A 75 -26.54 -20.46 -23.49
C ALA A 75 -25.20 -19.79 -23.88
N TRP A 76 -24.78 -20.03 -25.11
CA TRP A 76 -23.60 -19.44 -25.71
C TRP A 76 -23.71 -17.94 -25.94
N TRP A 77 -24.84 -17.47 -26.46
CA TRP A 77 -25.11 -16.04 -26.59
C TRP A 77 -25.20 -15.34 -25.23
N LYS A 78 -25.89 -15.93 -24.24
CA LYS A 78 -25.94 -15.41 -22.87
C LYS A 78 -24.54 -15.31 -22.26
N PHE A 79 -23.70 -16.33 -22.44
CA PHE A 79 -22.31 -16.31 -22.01
C PHE A 79 -21.53 -15.17 -22.69
N ALA A 80 -21.62 -15.05 -24.02
CA ALA A 80 -20.89 -14.04 -24.77
C ALA A 80 -21.29 -12.62 -24.35
N ILE A 81 -22.60 -12.35 -24.25
CA ILE A 81 -23.15 -11.07 -23.79
C ILE A 81 -22.70 -10.79 -22.36
N GLY A 82 -22.83 -11.76 -21.46
CA GLY A 82 -22.40 -11.63 -20.07
C GLY A 82 -20.92 -11.28 -19.95
N ARG A 83 -20.05 -11.84 -20.81
CA ARG A 83 -18.61 -11.53 -20.79
C ARG A 83 -18.32 -10.11 -21.24
N ILE A 84 -18.98 -9.62 -22.28
CA ILE A 84 -18.82 -8.24 -22.77
C ILE A 84 -19.33 -7.25 -21.72
N LEU A 85 -20.44 -7.56 -21.07
CA LEU A 85 -21.05 -6.68 -20.08
C LEU A 85 -20.40 -6.78 -18.70
N GLU A 86 -19.61 -7.81 -18.39
CA GLU A 86 -19.02 -8.05 -17.07
C GLU A 86 -18.27 -6.83 -16.54
N GLU A 87 -17.40 -6.21 -17.34
CA GLU A 87 -16.66 -5.00 -16.94
C GLU A 87 -17.61 -3.84 -16.63
N THR A 88 -18.63 -3.65 -17.48
CA THR A 88 -19.65 -2.62 -17.26
C THR A 88 -20.45 -2.89 -15.98
N HIS A 89 -20.81 -4.15 -15.72
CA HIS A 89 -21.50 -4.56 -14.51
C HIS A 89 -20.63 -4.33 -13.27
N GLN A 90 -19.36 -4.73 -13.29
CA GLN A 90 -18.44 -4.50 -12.18
C GLN A 90 -18.23 -3.01 -11.92
N ASN A 91 -18.07 -2.20 -12.96
CA ASN A 91 -17.95 -0.74 -12.82
C ASN A 91 -19.22 -0.12 -12.24
N ARG A 92 -20.40 -0.51 -12.72
CA ARG A 92 -21.68 -0.06 -12.17
C ARG A 92 -21.88 -0.51 -10.72
N GLN A 93 -21.48 -1.73 -10.37
CA GLN A 93 -21.53 -2.23 -9.00
C GLN A 93 -20.62 -1.41 -8.08
N ARG A 94 -19.38 -1.12 -8.51
CA ARG A 94 -18.42 -0.27 -7.77
C ARG A 94 -18.83 1.20 -7.71
N SER A 95 -19.64 1.67 -8.66
CA SER A 95 -20.19 3.03 -8.64
C SER A 95 -21.54 3.13 -7.93
N SER A 96 -22.14 2.01 -7.55
CA SER A 96 -23.43 1.99 -6.87
C SER A 96 -23.35 2.74 -5.53
N LYS A 97 -24.37 3.55 -5.23
CA LYS A 97 -24.49 4.25 -3.94
C LYS A 97 -24.34 3.29 -2.75
N LYS A 98 -24.90 2.08 -2.86
CA LYS A 98 -24.77 1.05 -1.82
C LYS A 98 -23.31 0.66 -1.60
N PHE A 99 -22.56 0.42 -2.67
CA PHE A 99 -21.14 0.09 -2.59
C PHE A 99 -20.34 1.24 -1.98
N LEU A 100 -20.56 2.48 -2.45
CA LEU A 100 -19.87 3.66 -1.92
C LEU A 100 -20.15 3.86 -0.42
N LEU A 101 -21.39 3.69 0.01
CA LEU A 101 -21.78 3.80 1.41
C LEU A 101 -21.13 2.71 2.26
N THR A 102 -21.19 1.45 1.83
CA THR A 102 -20.53 0.34 2.52
C THR A 102 -19.02 0.56 2.63
N ARG A 103 -18.38 1.00 1.54
CA ARG A 103 -16.95 1.32 1.51
C ARG A 103 -16.59 2.45 2.48
N ALA A 104 -17.38 3.53 2.49
CA ALA A 104 -17.20 4.64 3.43
C ALA A 104 -17.33 4.17 4.89
N ASN A 105 -18.32 3.32 5.18
CA ASN A 105 -18.51 2.76 6.52
C ASN A 105 -17.33 1.87 6.95
N HIS A 106 -16.82 1.02 6.05
CA HIS A 106 -15.63 0.21 6.32
C HIS A 106 -14.41 1.09 6.61
N LEU A 107 -14.16 2.12 5.81
CA LEU A 107 -13.03 3.04 6.01
C LEU A 107 -13.16 3.86 7.30
N ASN A 108 -14.37 4.32 7.62
CA ASN A 108 -14.61 5.03 8.87
C ASN A 108 -14.41 4.12 10.09
N GLY A 109 -14.93 2.89 10.03
CA GLY A 109 -14.70 1.87 11.05
C GLY A 109 -13.20 1.57 11.19
N TYR A 110 -12.49 1.46 10.07
CA TYR A 110 -11.06 1.21 10.04
C TYR A 110 -10.26 2.34 10.71
N CYS A 111 -10.57 3.59 10.36
CA CYS A 111 -9.96 4.77 10.96
C CYS A 111 -10.21 4.84 12.47
N LYS A 112 -11.41 4.49 12.92
CA LYS A 112 -11.77 4.44 14.35
C LYS A 112 -10.98 3.36 15.08
N ALA A 113 -10.98 2.13 14.57
CA ALA A 113 -10.23 1.01 15.14
C ALA A 113 -8.73 1.30 15.19
N TYR A 114 -8.17 1.89 14.11
CA TYR A 114 -6.77 2.29 14.07
C TYR A 114 -6.45 3.38 15.09
N ARG A 115 -7.34 4.36 15.28
CA ARG A 115 -7.17 5.37 16.32
C ARG A 115 -7.16 4.75 17.71
N GLN A 116 -8.12 3.89 18.03
CA GLN A 116 -8.19 3.21 19.32
C GLN A 116 -6.93 2.37 19.58
N LYS A 117 -6.44 1.68 18.55
CA LYS A 117 -5.16 0.97 18.61
C LYS A 117 -3.98 1.88 18.89
N LEU A 118 -3.92 3.07 18.28
CA LEU A 118 -2.86 4.06 18.55
C LEU A 118 -2.95 4.59 20.00
N GLU A 119 -4.15 4.89 20.47
CA GLU A 119 -4.37 5.37 21.84
C GLU A 119 -3.99 4.31 22.88
N ALA A 120 -4.39 3.04 22.67
CA ALA A 120 -4.00 1.92 23.51
C ALA A 120 -2.47 1.72 23.54
N TYR A 121 -1.82 1.80 22.38
CA TYR A 121 -0.36 1.72 22.30
C TYR A 121 0.32 2.86 23.07
N LEU A 122 -0.16 4.09 22.94
CA LEU A 122 0.38 5.22 23.70
C LEU A 122 0.18 5.05 25.22
N ALA A 123 -0.96 4.51 25.64
CA ALA A 123 -1.22 4.21 27.04
C ALA A 123 -0.26 3.13 27.60
N ASP A 124 -0.03 2.06 26.84
CA ASP A 124 0.94 1.01 27.19
C ASP A 124 2.37 1.56 27.30
N GLN A 125 2.77 2.46 26.38
CA GLN A 125 4.10 3.10 26.44
C GLN A 125 4.26 3.98 27.68
N LEU A 126 3.23 4.74 28.07
CA LEU A 126 3.25 5.55 29.28
C LEU A 126 3.28 4.66 30.54
N ALA A 127 2.52 3.57 30.57
CA ALA A 127 2.52 2.61 31.67
C ALA A 127 3.86 1.87 31.82
N ASN A 128 4.54 1.55 30.72
CA ASN A 128 5.88 0.96 30.76
C ASN A 128 6.96 1.93 31.25
N ALA A 129 6.75 3.24 31.10
CA ALA A 129 7.64 4.28 31.63
C ALA A 129 7.41 4.59 33.12
N THR A 130 6.25 4.21 33.68
CA THR A 130 5.89 4.41 35.09
C THR A 130 5.65 3.06 35.77
N THR A 131 6.72 2.45 36.28
CA THR A 131 6.67 1.18 37.02
C THR A 131 5.86 1.29 38.31
N THR A 132 4.53 1.19 38.27
CA THR A 132 3.71 0.78 39.43
C THR A 132 2.45 0.07 38.94
N LYS A 133 2.31 -1.19 39.36
CA LYS A 133 1.20 -2.09 38.99
C LYS A 133 -0.03 -1.76 39.83
N GLU A 134 -1.10 -1.29 39.19
CA GLU A 134 -2.44 -1.41 39.75
C GLU A 134 -3.39 -2.11 38.77
N ASN A 135 -4.13 -3.07 39.34
CA ASN A 135 -5.09 -3.94 38.67
C ASN A 135 -6.49 -3.37 38.82
N THR A 136 -7.23 -3.19 37.71
CA THR A 136 -8.70 -3.32 37.52
C THR A 136 -9.10 -2.71 36.17
N PRO A 137 -10.34 -2.91 35.67
CA PRO A 137 -10.85 -4.10 35.01
C PRO A 137 -10.51 -4.12 33.49
N LYS A 138 -9.48 -4.87 33.08
CA LYS A 138 -8.96 -4.89 31.69
C LYS A 138 -9.75 -5.74 30.69
N VAL A 139 -10.72 -6.54 31.14
CA VAL A 139 -11.33 -7.62 30.31
C VAL A 139 -12.17 -7.06 29.15
N SER A 140 -12.98 -6.02 29.36
CA SER A 140 -13.82 -5.43 28.31
C SER A 140 -13.01 -4.62 27.29
N ALA A 141 -12.03 -3.85 27.75
CA ALA A 141 -11.15 -3.07 26.86
C ALA A 141 -10.26 -3.98 26.00
N MET A 142 -9.75 -5.07 26.57
CA MET A 142 -8.92 -6.04 25.85
C MET A 142 -9.72 -6.80 24.79
N SER A 143 -11.00 -7.12 25.07
CA SER A 143 -11.90 -7.71 24.07
C SER A 143 -12.20 -6.76 22.91
N ALA A 144 -12.48 -5.48 23.20
CA ALA A 144 -12.73 -4.48 22.15
C ALA A 144 -11.49 -4.20 21.28
N ILE A 145 -10.30 -4.15 21.88
CA ILE A 145 -9.04 -4.02 21.14
C ILE A 145 -8.80 -5.24 20.26
N PHE A 146 -9.08 -6.45 20.76
CA PHE A 146 -8.96 -7.67 19.97
C PHE A 146 -9.90 -7.64 18.75
N ASP A 147 -11.18 -7.32 18.96
CA ASP A 147 -12.18 -7.19 17.90
C ASP A 147 -11.76 -6.14 16.84
N ASP A 148 -11.27 -4.98 17.28
CA ASP A 148 -10.74 -3.94 16.40
C ASP A 148 -9.52 -4.41 15.60
N THR A 149 -8.63 -5.20 16.20
CA THR A 149 -7.48 -5.75 15.47
C THR A 149 -7.90 -6.79 14.43
N THR A 150 -8.92 -7.60 14.72
CA THR A 150 -9.45 -8.58 13.76
C THR A 150 -10.14 -7.88 12.60
N PHE A 151 -10.96 -6.87 12.89
CA PHE A 151 -11.64 -6.05 11.89
C PHE A 151 -10.63 -5.33 10.97
N MET A 152 -9.58 -4.73 11.55
CA MET A 152 -8.51 -4.11 10.76
C MET A 152 -7.80 -5.11 9.83
N LYS A 153 -7.43 -6.29 10.35
CA LYS A 153 -6.76 -7.32 9.54
C LYS A 153 -7.66 -7.85 8.41
N GLN A 154 -8.96 -7.95 8.67
CA GLN A 154 -9.93 -8.35 7.66
C GLN A 154 -9.96 -7.35 6.50
N ILE A 155 -9.98 -6.04 6.80
CA ILE A 155 -9.94 -4.98 5.77
C ILE A 155 -8.61 -4.99 5.02
N GLU A 156 -7.49 -5.19 5.72
CA GLU A 156 -6.14 -5.19 5.11
C GLU A 156 -5.90 -6.34 4.13
N HIS A 157 -6.60 -7.46 4.32
CA HIS A 157 -6.54 -8.61 3.43
C HIS A 157 -7.61 -8.56 2.32
N ASP A 158 -8.57 -7.63 2.39
CA ASP A 158 -9.61 -7.50 1.36
C ASP A 158 -9.05 -6.86 0.08
N SER A 159 -9.27 -7.53 -1.05
CA SER A 159 -8.91 -7.05 -2.39
C SER A 159 -9.49 -5.68 -2.79
N GLN A 160 -10.55 -5.22 -2.10
CA GLN A 160 -11.17 -3.92 -2.36
C GLN A 160 -10.33 -2.72 -1.88
N PHE A 161 -9.38 -2.95 -0.96
CA PHE A 161 -8.53 -1.92 -0.39
C PHE A 161 -7.08 -2.14 -0.79
N THR A 162 -6.43 -1.08 -1.23
CA THR A 162 -5.00 -1.14 -1.55
C THR A 162 -4.18 -0.77 -0.32
N TYR A 163 -2.98 -1.33 -0.21
CA TYR A 163 -2.04 -0.93 0.84
C TYR A 163 -1.78 0.59 0.84
N HIS A 164 -1.68 1.19 -0.34
CA HIS A 164 -1.46 2.62 -0.48
C HIS A 164 -2.64 3.44 0.08
N GLU A 165 -3.87 3.06 -0.25
CA GLU A 165 -5.08 3.70 0.27
C GLU A 165 -5.13 3.61 1.81
N LEU A 166 -4.96 2.41 2.38
CA LEU A 166 -4.97 2.23 3.83
C LEU A 166 -3.83 2.99 4.53
N HIS A 167 -2.66 3.08 3.88
CA HIS A 167 -1.55 3.87 4.39
C HIS A 167 -1.90 5.35 4.50
N LEU A 168 -2.52 5.94 3.48
CA LEU A 168 -2.98 7.34 3.52
C LEU A 168 -3.99 7.56 4.66
N PHE A 169 -4.92 6.63 4.87
CA PHE A 169 -5.87 6.72 5.99
C PHE A 169 -5.17 6.66 7.36
N ARG A 170 -4.25 5.72 7.55
CA ARG A 170 -3.46 5.61 8.78
C ARG A 170 -2.67 6.89 9.05
N GLU A 171 -2.00 7.41 8.04
CA GLU A 171 -1.24 8.66 8.15
C GLU A 171 -2.15 9.85 8.49
N THR A 172 -3.31 9.94 7.84
CA THR A 172 -4.30 10.99 8.11
C THR A 172 -4.81 10.93 9.55
N VAL A 173 -5.18 9.75 10.03
CA VAL A 173 -5.63 9.52 11.42
C VAL A 173 -4.52 9.89 12.39
N PHE A 174 -3.29 9.45 12.14
CA PHE A 174 -2.14 9.76 13.00
C PHE A 174 -1.89 11.26 13.09
N ARG A 175 -1.76 11.95 11.94
CA ARG A 175 -1.54 13.40 11.90
C ARG A 175 -2.67 14.16 12.60
N ARG A 176 -3.92 13.71 12.42
CA ARG A 176 -5.08 14.31 13.09
C ARG A 176 -5.01 14.13 14.61
N MET A 177 -4.75 12.93 15.08
CA MET A 177 -4.61 12.62 16.51
C MET A 177 -3.49 13.47 17.16
N MET A 178 -2.35 13.63 16.49
CA MET A 178 -1.26 14.47 16.99
C MET A 178 -1.65 15.94 17.09
N ARG A 179 -2.36 16.49 16.09
CA ARG A 179 -2.86 17.88 16.14
C ARG A 179 -3.86 18.09 17.28
N GLU A 180 -4.75 17.13 17.51
CA GLU A 180 -5.70 17.19 18.63
C GLU A 180 -4.96 17.19 19.98
N LYS A 181 -3.96 16.30 20.16
CA LYS A 181 -3.14 16.26 21.37
C LYS A 181 -2.28 17.51 21.59
N MET A 182 -1.84 18.19 20.53
CA MET A 182 -1.14 19.48 20.64
C MET A 182 -2.08 20.58 21.15
N LYS A 183 -3.28 20.68 20.57
CA LYS A 183 -4.32 21.62 21.03
C LYS A 183 -4.77 21.35 22.47
N ASP A 184 -4.89 20.07 22.86
CA ASP A 184 -5.22 19.69 24.24
C ASP A 184 -4.13 20.08 25.24
N LYS A 185 -2.87 20.22 24.80
CA LYS A 185 -1.77 20.72 25.65
C LYS A 185 -1.78 22.24 25.74
N GLU A 186 -2.01 22.94 24.63
CA GLU A 186 -2.11 24.41 24.61
C GLU A 186 -3.27 24.89 25.49
N SER A 187 -4.47 24.29 25.34
CA SER A 187 -5.64 24.63 26.15
C SER A 187 -5.51 24.30 27.65
N LYS A 188 -4.62 23.37 28.04
CA LYS A 188 -4.33 23.07 29.44
C LYS A 188 -3.31 24.00 30.08
N ASN A 189 -2.47 24.66 29.28
CA ASN A 189 -1.52 25.64 29.78
C ASN A 189 -2.17 26.99 30.10
N ASP A 190 -3.33 27.30 29.50
CA ASP A 190 -4.07 28.56 29.73
C ASP A 190 -4.92 28.55 31.03
N ASP A 191 -5.10 27.40 31.69
CA ASP A 191 -5.87 27.28 32.95
C ASP A 191 -4.97 27.17 34.21
N SER A 192 -3.64 27.15 34.01
CA SER A 192 -2.67 27.27 35.11
C SER A 192 -2.13 28.69 35.18
N GLY A 193 -2.88 29.59 35.80
CA GLY A 193 -2.36 30.88 36.23
C GLY A 193 -1.26 30.69 37.29
N SER A 194 0.01 30.79 36.87
CA SER A 194 1.09 31.26 37.74
C SER A 194 2.25 31.79 36.89
N ASN A 195 2.56 33.07 37.13
CA ASN A 195 3.66 33.84 36.57
C ASN A 195 5.01 33.09 36.62
N SER A 196 5.71 33.07 35.50
CA SER A 196 7.04 33.68 35.41
C SER A 196 7.50 33.73 33.95
N ASP A 197 7.87 34.95 33.54
CA ASP A 197 8.67 35.29 32.37
C ASP A 197 9.60 34.18 31.88
N VAL A 198 9.59 33.88 30.58
CA VAL A 198 10.79 34.03 29.73
C VAL A 198 10.48 33.79 28.23
N ASN A 199 10.68 34.87 27.47
CA ASN A 199 11.28 34.95 26.13
C ASN A 199 10.54 34.32 24.92
N PHE A 200 9.79 35.17 24.20
CA PHE A 200 9.35 34.92 22.83
C PHE A 200 10.27 35.73 21.89
N GLU A 201 11.02 35.07 21.02
CA GLU A 201 11.66 35.76 19.90
C GLU A 201 10.78 35.58 18.65
N LEU A 202 10.01 36.62 18.37
CA LEU A 202 9.26 36.81 17.14
C LEU A 202 10.25 37.23 16.05
N VAL A 203 10.55 36.34 15.11
CA VAL A 203 11.23 36.73 13.86
C VAL A 203 10.21 36.71 12.73
N SER A 204 9.82 37.92 12.31
CA SER A 204 9.01 38.19 11.11
C SER A 204 9.84 38.00 9.83
N PRO A 205 9.21 37.80 8.66
CA PRO A 205 9.88 37.39 7.44
C PRO A 205 10.34 38.62 6.63
N ASP A 206 11.64 38.79 6.46
CA ASP A 206 12.16 39.71 5.44
C ASP A 206 12.68 38.94 4.22
N SER A 207 12.02 39.25 3.11
CA SER A 207 12.42 38.94 1.74
C SER A 207 13.55 39.88 1.35
N ASP A 208 14.67 39.34 0.88
CA ASP A 208 15.41 39.97 -0.22
C ASP A 208 16.22 38.96 -1.03
N GLY A 209 15.91 38.92 -2.31
CA GLY A 209 16.54 38.04 -3.28
C GLY A 209 17.89 38.56 -3.75
N LYS A 210 18.87 37.67 -3.84
CA LYS A 210 19.98 37.77 -4.80
C LYS A 210 20.20 36.42 -5.50
N LYS A 211 19.81 36.40 -6.78
CA LYS A 211 20.41 35.61 -7.88
C LYS A 211 21.91 35.97 -7.92
N ILE A 212 22.90 35.14 -8.24
CA ILE A 212 23.28 34.40 -9.46
C ILE A 212 24.53 33.56 -9.02
N ILE A 213 24.81 32.29 -9.36
CA ILE A 213 25.53 31.76 -10.55
C ILE A 213 25.77 30.25 -10.30
N SER A 214 25.60 29.44 -11.34
CA SER A 214 25.95 28.02 -11.44
C SER A 214 27.47 27.80 -11.64
N THR A 215 28.05 26.77 -11.01
CA THR A 215 29.07 25.85 -11.59
C THR A 215 29.39 24.73 -10.58
N ASP A 216 29.18 23.50 -11.04
CA ASP A 216 29.99 22.28 -10.92
C ASP A 216 30.63 21.80 -9.59
N GLU A 217 30.41 20.50 -9.39
CA GLU A 217 31.20 19.51 -8.64
C GLU A 217 31.58 19.78 -7.18
N VAL A 218 30.80 19.22 -6.26
CA VAL A 218 31.32 18.74 -4.97
C VAL A 218 30.63 17.43 -4.58
N ASP A 219 31.43 16.36 -4.51
CA ASP A 219 31.14 15.10 -3.83
C ASP A 219 30.70 15.35 -2.38
N ILE A 220 29.51 14.86 -2.02
CA ILE A 220 29.07 14.84 -0.61
C ILE A 220 28.57 13.44 -0.25
N ASN A 221 29.47 12.69 0.39
CA ASN A 221 29.15 11.66 1.38
C ASN A 221 27.97 12.10 2.27
N PRO A 222 26.91 11.30 2.46
CA PRO A 222 25.98 11.56 3.53
C PRO A 222 26.51 10.89 4.80
N GLU A 223 27.51 11.49 5.45
CA GLU A 223 27.55 11.41 6.91
C GLU A 223 26.39 12.26 7.43
N ILE A 224 25.23 11.63 7.58
CA ILE A 224 24.12 12.25 8.29
C ILE A 224 24.50 12.22 9.76
N SER A 225 24.91 13.39 10.23
CA SER A 225 25.07 13.73 11.64
C SER A 225 23.83 13.30 12.41
N ALA A 226 24.05 12.37 13.32
CA ALA A 226 23.09 11.89 14.28
C ALA A 226 22.75 13.02 15.26
N ASN A 227 21.72 13.84 14.98
CA ASN A 227 20.99 14.54 16.05
C ASN A 227 19.64 15.17 15.68
N GLN A 228 18.79 14.45 14.95
CA GLN A 228 17.34 14.69 15.00
C GLN A 228 16.60 13.36 15.09
N GLY A 229 16.58 12.80 16.30
CA GLY A 229 15.75 11.66 16.67
C GLY A 229 14.27 12.05 16.72
N GLY A 230 13.69 12.32 15.55
CA GLY A 230 12.27 12.61 15.42
C GLY A 230 11.42 11.33 15.44
N LEU A 231 10.16 11.49 15.80
CA LEU A 231 9.09 10.48 15.80
C LEU A 231 8.83 9.80 14.42
N TYR A 232 9.70 10.00 13.43
CA TYR A 232 9.72 9.22 12.20
C TYR A 232 10.50 7.90 12.36
N ASN A 233 11.51 7.84 13.24
CA ASN A 233 12.31 6.62 13.46
C ASN A 233 11.57 5.51 14.25
N TRP A 234 10.58 5.85 15.08
CA TRP A 234 9.78 4.81 15.77
C TRP A 234 8.69 4.20 14.86
N PHE A 235 8.13 4.98 13.91
CA PHE A 235 7.11 4.47 12.97
C PHE A 235 7.71 3.46 11.98
N THR A 236 8.97 3.63 11.58
CA THR A 236 9.69 2.66 10.72
C THR A 236 10.08 1.40 11.49
N GLY A 237 10.36 1.49 12.79
CA GLY A 237 10.67 0.35 13.66
C GLY A 237 9.53 -0.69 13.78
N TRP A 238 8.28 -0.24 13.76
CA TRP A 238 7.09 -1.10 13.86
C TRP A 238 6.97 -2.12 12.71
N PHE A 239 7.38 -1.74 11.49
CA PHE A 239 7.29 -2.64 10.32
C PHE A 239 8.50 -3.56 10.17
N SER A 240 9.57 -3.34 10.93
CA SER A 240 10.82 -4.14 10.87
C SER A 240 10.82 -5.31 11.86
N SER A 241 10.04 -5.24 12.94
CA SER A 241 10.09 -6.21 14.06
C SER A 241 9.44 -7.58 13.82
N GLY A 242 9.09 -7.92 12.57
CA GLY A 242 8.48 -9.20 12.21
C GLY A 242 9.44 -10.28 11.69
N SER A 243 10.76 -10.13 11.83
CA SER A 243 11.73 -11.07 11.23
C SER A 243 12.69 -11.66 12.26
N SER A 244 12.18 -12.52 13.14
CA SER A 244 12.97 -13.52 13.87
C SER A 244 12.29 -14.88 13.74
N ASN A 245 12.66 -15.61 12.68
CA ASN A 245 12.97 -17.04 12.60
C ASN A 245 13.11 -17.45 11.14
#